data_AF-A0A0F8WIH7-F1
#
_entry.id   AF-A0A0F8WIH7-F1
#
_cell.length_a   1.000
_cell.length_b   1.000
_cell.length_c   1.000
_cell.angle_alpha   90.00
_cell.angle_beta   90.00
_cell.angle_gamma   90.00
#
_symmetry.space_group_name_H-M   'P 1'
#
loop_
_entity.id
_entity.type
_entity.pdbx_description
1 polymer ?
#
loop_
_entity_poly.entity_id
_entity_poly.type
_entity_poly.pdbx_seq_one_letter_code
_entity_poly.pdbx_strand_id
1 'polypeptide(L)'
;MAQEASVPTLAAYWGTKTAKKINKAGKPKIVIARNVMPHVSMLHDVVDDFDASLGDDSVGVIEFHDAGAIQRELHYDSIYHEHLSYFTLKTMSHLLKAHGLFIFDLDTSPISGGSYVIYFTKERRSKSAKYTDAIAREKDSRVNETDTWLDFAKRVHEHRAKTKELLEAFSGRTIIGFGASARSSTYLNFCGLTNKDIQCIIDNNPLKQGRYTAGSSIPIVTMEQGLALKPELLFVLAWNFKDEIIHSCQDKEYRGEYLIPFPDAPYLQSSVHEGSFV
;
A
#
# COMPACT_ATOMS: atom_id res chain seq x y z
N MET A 1 -20.62 -8.40 -4.67
CA MET A 1 -20.02 -8.20 -3.33
C MET A 1 -20.69 -7.13 -2.48
N ALA A 2 -20.53 -5.81 -2.73
CA ALA A 2 -21.07 -4.80 -1.81
C ALA A 2 -22.61 -4.77 -1.72
N GLN A 3 -23.30 -4.86 -2.87
CA GLN A 3 -24.77 -4.94 -2.91
C GLN A 3 -25.30 -6.26 -2.33
N GLU A 4 -24.58 -7.38 -2.56
CA GLU A 4 -24.91 -8.68 -1.94
C GLU A 4 -24.78 -8.61 -0.41
N ALA A 5 -23.83 -7.84 0.11
CA ALA A 5 -23.68 -7.54 1.54
C ALA A 5 -24.66 -6.46 2.05
N SER A 6 -25.65 -6.05 1.25
CA SER A 6 -26.64 -5.01 1.58
C SER A 6 -26.03 -3.64 1.92
N VAL A 7 -24.85 -3.32 1.40
CA VAL A 7 -24.24 -1.98 1.50
C VAL A 7 -24.66 -1.16 0.28
N PRO A 8 -25.47 -0.10 0.44
CA PRO A 8 -25.92 0.71 -0.69
C PRO A 8 -24.75 1.27 -1.49
N THR A 9 -24.63 0.86 -2.75
CA THR A 9 -23.49 1.17 -3.62
C THR A 9 -23.97 1.65 -4.97
N LEU A 10 -23.54 2.85 -5.37
CA LEU A 10 -23.73 3.37 -6.71
C LEU A 10 -22.52 2.99 -7.57
N ALA A 11 -22.73 2.15 -8.59
CA ALA A 11 -21.69 1.76 -9.55
C ALA A 11 -21.42 2.91 -10.54
N ALA A 12 -20.70 3.92 -10.09
CA ALA A 12 -20.28 5.08 -10.88
C ALA A 12 -18.95 5.64 -10.34
N TYR A 13 -18.21 6.36 -11.19
CA TYR A 13 -17.09 7.17 -10.72
C TYR A 13 -17.58 8.34 -9.87
N TRP A 14 -16.73 8.78 -8.95
CA TRP A 14 -16.93 10.04 -8.25
C TRP A 14 -16.85 11.19 -9.27
N GLY A 15 -17.71 12.19 -9.08
CA GLY A 15 -17.99 13.18 -10.12
C GLY A 15 -19.11 14.13 -9.68
N THR A 16 -19.16 15.34 -10.24
CA THR A 16 -20.20 16.34 -9.91
C THR A 16 -21.61 15.79 -10.06
N LYS A 17 -21.85 14.94 -11.07
CA LYS A 17 -23.14 14.28 -11.29
C LYS A 17 -23.50 13.33 -10.14
N THR A 18 -22.52 12.55 -9.67
CA THR A 18 -22.66 11.61 -8.56
C THR A 18 -22.86 12.36 -7.24
N ALA A 19 -22.05 13.38 -6.98
CA ALA A 19 -22.17 14.27 -5.82
C ALA A 19 -23.57 14.91 -5.74
N LYS A 20 -24.06 15.50 -6.84
CA LYS A 20 -25.41 16.08 -6.92
C LYS A 20 -26.51 15.05 -6.66
N LYS A 21 -26.36 13.83 -7.16
CA LYS A 21 -27.34 12.75 -6.95
C LYS A 21 -27.42 12.36 -5.47
N ILE A 22 -26.27 12.21 -4.81
CA ILE A 22 -26.18 11.86 -3.39
C ILE A 22 -26.78 12.98 -2.52
N ASN A 23 -26.44 14.24 -2.84
CA ASN A 23 -26.90 15.41 -2.09
C ASN A 23 -28.43 15.62 -2.14
N LYS A 24 -29.17 14.98 -3.06
CA LYS A 24 -30.64 15.02 -3.07
C LYS A 24 -31.26 14.46 -1.78
N ALA A 25 -30.56 13.54 -1.10
CA ALA A 25 -30.98 12.99 0.18
C ALA A 25 -30.50 13.83 1.39
N GLY A 26 -29.85 14.98 1.14
CA GLY A 26 -29.18 15.80 2.14
C GLY A 26 -27.66 15.72 2.01
N LYS A 27 -26.96 16.70 2.61
CA LYS A 27 -25.50 16.71 2.63
C LYS A 27 -24.98 15.72 3.70
N PRO A 28 -24.01 14.86 3.36
CA PRO A 28 -23.43 13.91 4.31
C PRO A 28 -22.64 14.62 5.42
N LYS A 29 -22.68 14.11 6.65
CA LYS A 29 -21.83 14.64 7.75
C LYS A 29 -20.36 14.25 7.60
N ILE A 30 -20.09 13.14 6.92
CA ILE A 30 -18.74 12.65 6.68
C ILE A 30 -18.62 12.20 5.23
N VAL A 31 -17.56 12.63 4.54
CA VAL A 31 -17.20 12.14 3.21
C VAL A 31 -15.82 11.50 3.31
N ILE A 32 -15.70 10.23 2.93
CA ILE A 32 -14.48 9.45 3.12
C ILE A 32 -13.95 8.97 1.77
N ALA A 33 -12.65 9.17 1.54
CA ALA A 33 -11.91 8.66 0.39
C ALA A 33 -10.65 7.93 0.88
N ARG A 34 -10.67 6.58 0.88
CA ARG A 34 -9.54 5.78 1.37
C ARG A 34 -8.78 5.15 0.22
N ASN A 35 -7.49 5.42 0.13
CA ASN A 35 -6.57 4.87 -0.87
C ASN A 35 -7.06 5.03 -2.31
N VAL A 36 -7.81 6.10 -2.60
CA VAL A 36 -8.35 6.37 -3.95
C VAL A 36 -7.69 7.57 -4.61
N MET A 37 -7.26 8.56 -3.84
CA MET A 37 -6.65 9.78 -4.39
C MET A 37 -5.41 9.48 -5.27
N PRO A 38 -4.51 8.54 -4.91
CA PRO A 38 -3.39 8.18 -5.79
C PRO A 38 -3.79 7.65 -7.18
N HIS A 39 -5.03 7.17 -7.33
CA HIS A 39 -5.55 6.54 -8.55
C HIS A 39 -6.26 7.50 -9.51
N VAL A 40 -6.45 8.75 -9.11
CA VAL A 40 -7.27 9.70 -9.86
C VAL A 40 -6.39 10.53 -10.79
N SER A 41 -6.70 10.52 -12.10
CA SER A 41 -6.01 11.37 -13.08
C SER A 41 -6.50 12.82 -13.06
N MET A 42 -7.78 13.04 -12.76
CA MET A 42 -8.40 14.37 -12.66
C MET A 42 -8.55 14.79 -11.19
N LEU A 43 -7.41 15.01 -10.51
CA LEU A 43 -7.38 15.28 -9.07
C LEU A 43 -8.18 16.52 -8.65
N HIS A 44 -8.06 17.59 -9.42
CA HIS A 44 -8.77 18.84 -9.16
C HIS A 44 -10.29 18.67 -9.22
N ASP A 45 -10.79 17.97 -10.24
CA ASP A 45 -12.23 17.68 -10.39
C ASP A 45 -12.77 16.89 -9.18
N VAL A 46 -12.03 15.88 -8.71
CA VAL A 46 -12.43 15.10 -7.53
C VAL A 46 -12.46 15.95 -6.26
N VAL A 47 -11.55 16.91 -6.12
CA VAL A 47 -11.50 17.81 -4.97
C VAL A 47 -12.62 18.86 -5.03
N ASP A 48 -12.91 19.41 -6.21
CA ASP A 48 -14.09 20.25 -6.45
C ASP A 48 -15.39 19.52 -6.07
N ASP A 49 -15.47 18.23 -6.40
CA ASP A 49 -16.61 17.41 -6.05
C ASP A 49 -16.72 17.12 -4.54
N PHE A 50 -15.59 17.06 -3.80
CA PHE A 50 -15.66 17.05 -2.33
C PHE A 50 -16.24 18.35 -1.79
N ASP A 51 -15.81 19.50 -2.29
CA ASP A 51 -16.40 20.78 -1.89
C ASP A 51 -17.91 20.80 -2.17
N ALA A 52 -18.35 20.34 -3.34
CA ALA A 52 -19.77 20.27 -3.69
C ALA A 52 -20.58 19.34 -2.76
N SER A 53 -19.97 18.27 -2.25
CA SER A 53 -20.62 17.32 -1.35
C SER A 53 -20.64 17.73 0.12
N LEU A 54 -19.63 18.46 0.59
CA LEU A 54 -19.56 18.86 1.99
C LEU A 54 -20.60 19.94 2.33
N GLY A 55 -21.23 19.80 3.49
CA GLY A 55 -21.96 20.86 4.20
C GLY A 55 -21.02 21.67 5.09
N ASP A 56 -21.53 22.74 5.67
CA ASP A 56 -20.74 23.65 6.51
C ASP A 56 -20.27 22.94 7.80
N ASP A 57 -21.05 21.97 8.28
CA ASP A 57 -20.73 21.13 9.43
C ASP A 57 -20.21 19.72 9.07
N SER A 58 -19.93 19.46 7.79
CA SER A 58 -19.40 18.20 7.33
C SER A 58 -17.88 18.11 7.47
N VAL A 59 -17.37 16.88 7.65
CA VAL A 59 -15.93 16.58 7.67
C VAL A 59 -15.57 15.70 6.47
N GLY A 60 -14.54 16.11 5.75
CA GLY A 60 -13.88 15.27 4.75
C GLY A 60 -12.76 14.45 5.39
N VAL A 61 -12.61 13.21 4.95
CA VAL A 61 -11.56 12.29 5.37
C VAL A 61 -10.88 11.72 4.14
N ILE A 62 -9.57 11.88 4.02
CA ILE A 62 -8.78 11.23 2.98
C ILE A 62 -7.69 10.38 3.64
N GLU A 63 -7.58 9.12 3.23
CA GLU A 63 -6.46 8.25 3.57
C GLU A 63 -5.58 8.02 2.33
N PHE A 64 -4.27 8.23 2.47
CA PHE A 64 -3.29 7.99 1.42
C PHE A 64 -1.94 7.52 2.00
N HIS A 65 -1.22 6.71 1.23
CA HIS A 65 0.13 6.25 1.56
C HIS A 65 1.07 7.44 1.70
N ASP A 66 1.74 7.56 2.85
CA ASP A 66 2.74 8.61 3.10
C ASP A 66 3.93 8.45 2.15
N ALA A 67 4.13 9.41 1.24
CA ALA A 67 5.31 9.42 0.36
C ALA A 67 6.63 9.50 1.15
N GLY A 68 6.61 10.04 2.37
CA GLY A 68 7.73 9.97 3.30
C GLY A 68 8.05 8.56 3.76
N ALA A 69 7.03 7.74 4.06
CA ALA A 69 7.23 6.32 4.37
C ALA A 69 7.75 5.57 3.15
N ILE A 70 7.20 5.82 1.95
CA ILE A 70 7.71 5.25 0.70
C ILE A 70 9.20 5.55 0.54
N GLN A 71 9.59 6.81 0.71
CA GLN A 71 10.97 7.25 0.53
C GLN A 71 11.91 6.68 1.59
N ARG A 72 11.52 6.69 2.87
CA ARG A 72 12.38 6.23 3.96
C ARG A 72 12.57 4.72 3.90
N GLU A 73 11.46 3.99 3.82
CA GLU A 73 11.38 2.53 3.98
C GLU A 73 11.47 1.75 2.66
N LEU A 74 11.77 2.47 1.57
CA LEU A 74 11.97 1.91 0.23
C LEU A 74 10.75 1.22 -0.38
N HIS A 75 9.51 1.64 -0.10
CA HIS A 75 8.31 1.01 -0.66
C HIS A 75 8.11 1.26 -2.18
N TYR A 76 9.15 1.08 -3.00
CA TYR A 76 9.12 1.26 -4.46
C TYR A 76 8.20 0.24 -5.14
N ASP A 77 7.83 -0.83 -4.46
CA ASP A 77 6.78 -1.76 -4.88
C ASP A 77 5.40 -1.07 -4.97
N SER A 78 5.19 0.06 -4.27
CA SER A 78 4.01 0.90 -4.43
C SER A 78 4.00 1.70 -5.75
N ILE A 79 5.08 1.68 -6.54
CA ILE A 79 5.18 2.44 -7.78
C ILE A 79 4.68 1.58 -8.94
N TYR A 80 3.41 1.74 -9.31
CA TYR A 80 2.77 1.01 -10.40
C TYR A 80 1.72 1.85 -11.11
N HIS A 81 1.25 1.39 -12.27
CA HIS A 81 0.42 2.18 -13.19
C HIS A 81 -0.86 2.78 -12.58
N GLU A 82 -1.46 2.12 -11.59
CA GLU A 82 -2.66 2.67 -10.95
C GLU A 82 -2.30 3.81 -9.98
N HIS A 83 -1.08 3.86 -9.43
CA HIS A 83 -0.62 4.97 -8.59
C HIS A 83 0.01 6.08 -9.44
N LEU A 84 -0.82 7.04 -9.81
CA LEU A 84 -0.44 8.22 -10.59
C LEU A 84 0.25 9.29 -9.75
N SER A 85 0.02 9.30 -8.43
CA SER A 85 0.54 10.32 -7.52
C SER A 85 0.90 9.75 -6.16
N TYR A 86 1.98 10.30 -5.57
CA TYR A 86 2.47 9.96 -4.24
C TYR A 86 2.44 11.22 -3.39
N PHE A 87 1.57 11.24 -2.38
CA PHE A 87 1.26 12.46 -1.66
C PHE A 87 2.07 12.60 -0.37
N THR A 88 2.52 13.82 -0.12
CA THR A 88 2.92 14.32 1.20
C THR A 88 1.79 15.16 1.80
N LEU A 89 1.85 15.47 3.11
CA LEU A 89 0.94 16.43 3.73
C LEU A 89 1.05 17.80 3.05
N LYS A 90 2.26 18.24 2.65
CA LYS A 90 2.43 19.50 1.91
C LYS A 90 1.69 19.49 0.58
N THR A 91 1.83 18.43 -0.24
CA THR A 91 1.15 18.37 -1.55
C THR A 91 -0.36 18.25 -1.40
N MET A 92 -0.84 17.42 -0.46
CA MET A 92 -2.28 17.25 -0.23
C MET A 92 -2.91 18.51 0.37
N SER A 93 -2.23 19.16 1.33
CA SER A 93 -2.66 20.45 1.88
C SER A 93 -2.71 21.53 0.82
N HIS A 94 -1.74 21.56 -0.10
CA HIS A 94 -1.76 22.50 -1.22
C HIS A 94 -2.95 22.26 -2.15
N LEU A 95 -3.19 21.00 -2.55
CA LEU A 95 -4.32 20.61 -3.38
C LEU A 95 -5.65 21.03 -2.73
N LEU A 96 -5.93 20.60 -1.50
CA LEU A 96 -7.17 20.95 -0.81
C LEU A 96 -7.34 22.46 -0.65
N LYS A 97 -6.28 23.19 -0.29
CA LYS A 97 -6.32 24.64 -0.10
C LYS A 97 -6.66 25.39 -1.39
N ALA A 98 -6.21 24.90 -2.54
CA ALA A 98 -6.54 25.50 -3.84
C ALA A 98 -8.05 25.47 -4.14
N HIS A 99 -8.79 24.54 -3.51
CA HIS A 99 -10.24 24.39 -3.63
C HIS A 99 -11.01 24.85 -2.38
N GLY A 100 -10.40 25.67 -1.53
CA GLY A 100 -11.08 26.23 -0.35
C GLY A 100 -11.30 25.23 0.79
N LEU A 101 -10.59 24.11 0.81
CA LEU A 101 -10.66 23.09 1.85
C LEU A 101 -9.41 23.13 2.75
N PHE A 102 -9.60 22.93 4.05
CA PHE A 102 -8.54 23.11 5.04
C PHE A 102 -8.41 21.90 5.97
N ILE A 103 -7.23 21.28 5.97
CA ILE A 103 -6.86 20.23 6.92
C ILE A 103 -6.70 20.83 8.32
N PHE A 104 -7.30 20.19 9.32
CA PHE A 104 -7.21 20.62 10.72
C PHE A 104 -6.67 19.54 11.67
N ASP A 105 -6.75 18.26 11.30
CA ASP A 105 -6.24 17.15 12.10
C ASP A 105 -5.79 15.98 11.22
N LEU A 106 -5.09 15.01 11.82
CA LEU A 106 -4.77 13.73 11.20
C LEU A 106 -4.62 12.59 12.23
N ASP A 107 -4.73 11.36 11.73
CA ASP A 107 -4.21 10.16 12.35
C ASP A 107 -3.27 9.42 11.38
N THR A 108 -2.64 8.36 11.86
CA THR A 108 -1.80 7.45 11.05
C THR A 108 -2.44 6.07 10.99
N SER A 109 -2.29 5.40 9.84
CA SER A 109 -2.79 4.05 9.60
C SER A 109 -1.64 3.14 9.16
N PRO A 110 -1.55 1.87 9.61
CA PRO A 110 -0.52 0.94 9.14
C PRO A 110 -0.76 0.47 7.70
N ILE A 111 -1.93 0.76 7.12
CA ILE A 111 -2.32 0.32 5.79
C ILE A 111 -1.34 0.83 4.73
N SER A 112 -1.08 -0.01 3.73
CA SER A 112 -0.10 0.19 2.66
C SER A 112 1.36 0.32 3.14
N GLY A 113 1.62 0.06 4.43
CA GLY A 113 2.94 0.23 5.03
C GLY A 113 3.17 1.64 5.57
N GLY A 114 2.09 2.30 6.02
CA GLY A 114 2.15 3.63 6.62
C GLY A 114 1.42 4.69 5.80
N SER A 115 0.25 5.11 6.27
CA SER A 115 -0.61 6.09 5.62
C SER A 115 -0.99 7.22 6.57
N TYR A 116 -1.29 8.39 6.01
CA TYR A 116 -1.98 9.45 6.74
C TYR A 116 -3.49 9.32 6.53
N VAL A 117 -4.25 9.58 7.59
CA VAL A 117 -5.70 9.79 7.55
C VAL A 117 -5.95 11.23 7.93
N ILE A 118 -6.16 12.11 6.95
CA ILE A 118 -6.33 13.54 7.18
C ILE A 118 -7.81 13.91 7.31
N TYR A 119 -8.09 14.89 8.17
CA TYR A 119 -9.41 15.45 8.37
C TYR A 119 -9.45 16.91 7.91
N PHE A 120 -10.42 17.27 7.07
CA PHE A 120 -10.54 18.61 6.50
C PHE A 120 -11.98 19.12 6.45
N THR A 121 -12.13 20.44 6.39
CA THR A 121 -13.41 21.16 6.33
C THR A 121 -13.36 22.34 5.36
N LYS A 122 -14.53 22.90 5.01
CA LYS A 122 -14.65 24.15 4.25
C LYS A 122 -14.20 25.37 5.05
N GLU A 123 -14.59 25.43 6.32
CA GLU A 123 -14.15 26.48 7.22
C GLU A 123 -12.80 26.15 7.84
N ARG A 124 -12.03 27.19 8.16
CA ARG A 124 -10.77 27.02 8.89
C ARG A 124 -11.06 26.64 10.34
N ARG A 125 -10.40 25.60 10.82
CA ARG A 125 -10.38 25.19 12.23
C ARG A 125 -8.98 25.31 12.79
N SER A 126 -8.87 25.35 14.12
CA SER A 126 -7.59 25.24 14.81
C SER A 126 -6.92 23.91 14.46
N LYS A 127 -5.63 23.97 14.12
CA LYS A 127 -4.84 22.78 13.82
C LYS A 127 -4.53 22.01 15.10
N SER A 128 -4.64 20.70 15.07
CA SER A 128 -4.20 19.86 16.17
C SER A 128 -2.67 19.86 16.33
N ALA A 129 -2.21 19.45 17.52
CA ALA A 129 -0.78 19.20 17.75
C ALA A 129 -0.25 18.11 16.81
N LYS A 130 -0.99 17.00 16.67
CA LYS A 130 -0.64 15.88 15.77
C LYS A 130 -0.35 16.34 14.35
N TYR A 131 -1.23 17.19 13.80
CA TYR A 131 -1.05 17.75 12.45
C TYR A 131 0.18 18.64 12.37
N THR A 132 0.38 19.50 13.37
CA THR A 132 1.52 20.44 13.41
C THR A 132 2.85 19.68 13.51
N ASP A 133 2.92 18.66 14.35
CA ASP A 133 4.11 17.81 14.53
C ASP A 133 4.42 17.01 13.27
N ALA A 134 3.40 16.49 12.58
CA ALA A 134 3.61 15.76 11.32
C ALA A 134 4.16 16.67 10.20
N ILE A 135 3.68 17.91 10.11
CA ILE A 135 4.23 18.89 9.16
C ILE A 135 5.70 19.24 9.48
N ALA A 136 6.05 19.35 10.77
CA ALA A 136 7.43 19.56 11.18
C ALA A 136 8.31 18.36 10.78
N ARG A 137 7.89 17.13 11.09
CA ARG A 137 8.59 15.89 10.69
C ARG A 137 8.76 15.78 9.17
N GLU A 138 7.72 16.11 8.40
CA GLU A 138 7.80 16.11 6.94
C GLU A 138 8.86 17.10 6.44
N LYS A 139 8.91 18.30 7.00
CA LYS A 139 9.93 19.30 6.66
C LYS A 139 11.34 18.79 6.98
N ASP A 140 11.55 18.25 8.18
CA ASP A 140 12.85 17.75 8.63
C ASP A 140 13.33 16.55 7.81
N SER A 141 12.40 15.73 7.30
CA SER A 141 12.72 14.60 6.41
C SER A 141 13.19 15.00 5.01
N ARG A 142 12.97 16.26 4.60
CA ARG A 142 13.30 16.76 3.26
C ARG A 142 12.66 15.96 2.12
N VAL A 143 11.56 15.24 2.37
CA VAL A 143 10.87 14.40 1.37
C VAL A 143 10.37 15.18 0.15
N ASN A 144 10.15 16.48 0.31
CA ASN A 144 9.71 17.35 -0.78
C ASN A 144 10.89 17.93 -1.61
N GLU A 145 12.11 17.41 -1.44
CA GLU A 145 13.32 17.83 -2.17
C GLU A 145 13.77 16.75 -3.15
N THR A 146 14.27 17.17 -4.32
CA THR A 146 14.69 16.26 -5.40
C THR A 146 15.83 15.33 -4.99
N ASP A 147 16.83 15.85 -4.27
CA ASP A 147 18.01 15.06 -3.87
C ASP A 147 17.64 13.85 -3.00
N THR A 148 16.61 13.99 -2.16
CA THR A 148 16.06 12.92 -1.31
C THR A 148 15.51 11.75 -2.14
N TRP A 149 14.96 12.03 -3.32
CA TRP A 149 14.44 11.01 -4.25
C TRP A 149 15.53 10.43 -5.17
N LEU A 150 16.57 11.22 -5.49
CA LEU A 150 17.75 10.71 -6.20
C LEU A 150 18.53 9.72 -5.31
N ASP A 151 18.63 9.99 -4.01
CA ASP A 151 19.18 9.04 -3.03
C ASP A 151 18.32 7.78 -2.92
N PHE A 152 16.99 7.93 -2.79
CA PHE A 152 16.06 6.80 -2.81
C PHE A 152 16.28 5.90 -4.02
N ALA A 153 16.42 6.46 -5.23
CA ALA A 153 16.68 5.66 -6.44
C ALA A 153 17.96 4.82 -6.34
N LYS A 154 19.04 5.35 -5.75
CA LYS A 154 20.29 4.59 -5.51
C LYS A 154 20.03 3.45 -4.54
N ARG A 155 19.40 3.73 -3.40
CA ARG A 155 19.07 2.71 -2.38
C ARG A 155 18.13 1.64 -2.91
N VAL A 156 17.20 1.96 -3.81
CA VAL A 156 16.34 0.99 -4.50
C VAL A 156 17.15 0.00 -5.36
N HIS A 157 18.20 0.48 -6.05
CA HIS A 157 19.07 -0.42 -6.81
C HIS A 157 19.94 -1.32 -5.91
N GLU A 158 20.40 -0.80 -4.78
CA GLU A 158 21.11 -1.58 -3.74
C GLU A 158 20.19 -2.64 -3.13
N HIS A 159 18.95 -2.27 -2.79
CA HIS A 159 17.91 -3.17 -2.30
C HIS A 159 17.65 -4.31 -3.28
N ARG A 160 17.43 -3.99 -4.56
CA ARG A 160 17.30 -4.99 -5.63
C ARG A 160 18.49 -5.94 -5.69
N ALA A 161 19.71 -5.41 -5.61
CA ALA A 161 20.91 -6.26 -5.64
C ALA A 161 20.93 -7.21 -4.43
N LYS A 162 20.59 -6.71 -3.24
CA LYS A 162 20.53 -7.53 -2.02
C LYS A 162 19.45 -8.61 -2.09
N THR A 163 18.28 -8.31 -2.63
CA THR A 163 17.24 -9.32 -2.85
C THR A 163 17.71 -10.45 -3.73
N LYS A 164 18.38 -10.12 -4.83
CA LYS A 164 18.91 -11.13 -5.75
C LYS A 164 20.00 -11.97 -5.10
N GLU A 165 20.89 -11.35 -4.33
CA GLU A 165 21.90 -12.05 -3.54
C GLU A 165 21.27 -13.06 -2.56
N LEU A 166 20.23 -12.65 -1.83
CA LEU A 166 19.54 -13.53 -0.89
C LEU A 166 18.83 -14.69 -1.59
N LEU A 167 18.22 -14.47 -2.76
CA LEU A 167 17.60 -15.53 -3.54
C LEU A 167 18.64 -16.49 -4.14
N GLU A 168 19.79 -15.98 -4.59
CA GLU A 168 20.88 -16.81 -5.13
C GLU A 168 21.46 -17.77 -4.08
N ALA A 169 21.45 -17.39 -2.79
CA ALA A 169 21.81 -18.30 -1.69
C ALA A 169 20.89 -19.52 -1.58
N PHE A 170 19.73 -19.49 -2.24
CA PHE A 170 18.77 -20.59 -2.34
C PHE A 170 18.69 -21.16 -3.77
N SER A 171 19.67 -20.88 -4.63
CA SER A 171 19.74 -21.42 -5.99
C SER A 171 19.72 -22.96 -5.96
N GLY A 172 18.85 -23.56 -6.78
CA GLY A 172 18.61 -25.01 -6.80
C GLY A 172 17.69 -25.55 -5.69
N ARG A 173 17.25 -24.70 -4.75
CA ARG A 173 16.23 -25.03 -3.74
C ARG A 173 14.85 -24.56 -4.19
N THR A 174 13.80 -25.00 -3.51
CA THR A 174 12.43 -24.57 -3.84
C THR A 174 12.11 -23.24 -3.15
N ILE A 175 11.75 -22.23 -3.95
CA ILE A 175 11.39 -20.89 -3.50
C ILE A 175 9.98 -20.58 -3.97
N ILE A 176 9.08 -20.29 -3.04
CA ILE A 176 7.72 -19.82 -3.39
C ILE A 176 7.50 -18.41 -2.88
N GLY A 177 6.54 -17.69 -3.47
CA GLY A 177 6.09 -16.41 -2.94
C GLY A 177 4.74 -16.52 -2.22
N PHE A 178 4.40 -15.49 -1.44
CA PHE A 178 3.07 -15.34 -0.83
C PHE A 178 2.55 -13.91 -1.05
N GLY A 179 1.43 -13.81 -1.76
CA GLY A 179 0.72 -12.58 -2.09
C GLY A 179 1.02 -12.07 -3.50
N ALA A 180 0.12 -12.32 -4.45
CA ALA A 180 0.21 -11.87 -5.84
C ALA A 180 -0.54 -10.54 -6.04
N SER A 181 0.03 -9.44 -5.55
CA SER A 181 -0.56 -8.09 -5.63
C SER A 181 -0.05 -7.29 -6.85
N ALA A 182 -0.67 -6.13 -7.10
CA ALA A 182 -0.11 -5.15 -8.05
C ALA A 182 1.31 -4.72 -7.63
N ARG A 183 1.53 -4.54 -6.32
CA ARG A 183 2.83 -4.14 -5.76
C ARG A 183 3.90 -5.20 -5.95
N SER A 184 3.56 -6.46 -5.68
CA SER A 184 4.49 -7.57 -5.91
C SER A 184 4.87 -7.68 -7.39
N SER A 185 3.97 -7.32 -8.31
CA SER A 185 4.27 -7.32 -9.74
C SER A 185 5.34 -6.28 -10.09
N THR A 186 5.26 -5.05 -9.57
CA THR A 186 6.36 -4.07 -9.71
C THR A 186 7.68 -4.64 -9.18
N TYR A 187 7.64 -5.20 -7.98
CA TYR A 187 8.84 -5.72 -7.32
C TYR A 187 9.51 -6.85 -8.13
N LEU A 188 8.72 -7.86 -8.52
CA LEU A 188 9.19 -9.01 -9.29
C LEU A 188 9.78 -8.59 -10.64
N ASN A 189 9.07 -7.73 -11.38
CA ASN A 189 9.52 -7.26 -12.69
C ASN A 189 10.79 -6.38 -12.56
N PHE A 190 10.84 -5.48 -11.58
CA PHE A 190 12.03 -4.66 -11.35
C PHE A 190 13.26 -5.50 -10.99
N CYS A 191 13.08 -6.51 -10.14
CA CYS A 191 14.14 -7.46 -9.80
C CYS A 191 14.51 -8.41 -10.95
N GLY A 192 13.64 -8.54 -11.96
CA GLY A 192 13.80 -9.46 -13.09
C GLY A 192 13.55 -10.92 -12.70
N LEU A 193 12.69 -11.14 -11.70
CA LEU A 193 12.35 -12.47 -11.18
C LEU A 193 11.20 -13.08 -11.98
N THR A 194 11.31 -14.37 -12.26
CA THR A 194 10.39 -15.12 -13.11
C THR A 194 10.05 -16.47 -12.49
N ASN A 195 9.28 -17.29 -13.20
CA ASN A 195 9.00 -18.67 -12.82
C ASN A 195 10.22 -19.60 -12.82
N LYS A 196 11.39 -19.11 -13.26
CA LYS A 196 12.68 -19.82 -13.11
C LYS A 196 13.28 -19.64 -11.72
N ASP A 197 12.96 -18.52 -11.07
CA ASP A 197 13.50 -18.13 -9.76
C ASP A 197 12.52 -18.50 -8.63
N ILE A 198 11.22 -18.40 -8.90
CA ILE A 198 10.14 -18.63 -7.92
C ILE A 198 9.11 -19.58 -8.56
N GLN A 199 8.94 -20.79 -8.00
CA GLN A 199 8.11 -21.83 -8.62
C GLN A 199 6.63 -21.47 -8.68
N CYS A 200 6.10 -20.82 -7.64
CA CYS A 200 4.71 -20.35 -7.60
C CYS A 200 4.53 -19.24 -6.55
N ILE A 201 3.39 -18.53 -6.61
CA ILE A 201 2.97 -17.58 -5.57
C ILE A 201 1.63 -18.03 -4.99
N ILE A 202 1.58 -18.22 -3.66
CA ILE A 202 0.34 -18.45 -2.93
C ILE A 202 -0.46 -17.14 -2.89
N ASP A 203 -1.76 -17.19 -3.19
CA ASP A 203 -2.67 -16.05 -2.95
C ASP A 203 -4.05 -16.56 -2.48
N ASN A 204 -4.61 -15.90 -1.47
CA ASN A 204 -5.89 -16.29 -0.87
C ASN A 204 -7.10 -15.91 -1.75
N ASN A 205 -6.93 -15.05 -2.77
CA ASN A 205 -8.02 -14.65 -3.64
C ASN A 205 -8.30 -15.74 -4.71
N PRO A 206 -9.47 -16.42 -4.69
CA PRO A 206 -9.79 -17.47 -5.64
C PRO A 206 -9.83 -16.98 -7.10
N LEU A 207 -10.07 -15.69 -7.34
CA LEU A 207 -10.09 -15.11 -8.69
C LEU A 207 -8.70 -15.07 -9.34
N LYS A 208 -7.63 -15.11 -8.54
CA LYS A 208 -6.25 -15.12 -9.03
C LYS A 208 -5.67 -16.53 -9.18
N GLN A 209 -6.18 -17.51 -8.43
CA GLN A 209 -5.68 -18.88 -8.46
C GLN A 209 -5.86 -19.50 -9.86
N GLY A 210 -4.86 -20.23 -10.34
CA GLY A 210 -4.81 -20.76 -11.70
C GLY A 210 -4.44 -19.73 -12.78
N ARG A 211 -4.12 -18.48 -12.38
CA ARG A 211 -3.57 -17.44 -13.26
C ARG A 211 -2.05 -17.29 -13.04
N TYR A 212 -1.46 -16.32 -13.71
CA TYR A 212 -0.04 -16.02 -13.63
C TYR A 212 0.17 -14.54 -13.26
N THR A 213 1.27 -14.23 -12.59
CA THR A 213 1.69 -12.85 -12.36
C THR A 213 2.05 -12.14 -13.67
N ALA A 214 1.70 -10.87 -13.77
CA ALA A 214 1.95 -10.07 -14.96
C ALA A 214 3.46 -9.83 -15.17
N GLY A 215 3.95 -10.05 -16.39
CA GLY A 215 5.35 -9.91 -16.77
C GLY A 215 6.25 -11.07 -16.31
N SER A 216 6.21 -11.42 -15.02
CA SER A 216 7.06 -12.48 -14.43
C SER A 216 6.60 -13.92 -14.72
N SER A 217 5.34 -14.11 -15.15
CA SER A 217 4.79 -15.42 -15.55
C SER A 217 4.87 -16.51 -14.47
N ILE A 218 4.83 -16.12 -13.18
CA ILE A 218 4.85 -17.05 -12.04
C ILE A 218 3.41 -17.51 -11.77
N PRO A 219 3.12 -18.82 -11.70
CA PRO A 219 1.77 -19.32 -11.45
C PRO A 219 1.28 -18.94 -10.05
N ILE A 220 0.00 -18.61 -9.95
CA ILE A 220 -0.68 -18.26 -8.70
C ILE A 220 -1.51 -19.45 -8.24
N VAL A 221 -1.27 -19.92 -7.01
CA VAL A 221 -1.79 -21.19 -6.49
C VAL A 221 -2.43 -21.05 -5.12
N THR A 222 -3.12 -22.10 -4.66
CA THR A 222 -3.61 -22.19 -3.29
C THR A 222 -2.46 -22.42 -2.31
N MET A 223 -2.70 -22.15 -1.03
CA MET A 223 -1.73 -22.44 0.04
C MET A 223 -1.34 -23.91 0.09
N GLU A 224 -2.31 -24.82 -0.07
CA GLU A 224 -2.08 -26.26 -0.10
C GLU A 224 -1.15 -26.66 -1.24
N GLN A 225 -1.42 -26.16 -2.46
CA GLN A 225 -0.60 -26.44 -3.63
C GLN A 225 0.84 -25.90 -3.48
N GLY A 226 0.98 -24.68 -2.96
CA GLY A 226 2.29 -24.06 -2.76
C GLY A 226 3.13 -24.79 -1.70
N LEU A 227 2.54 -25.11 -0.55
CA LEU A 227 3.25 -25.80 0.54
C LEU A 227 3.54 -27.27 0.23
N ALA A 228 2.74 -27.92 -0.63
CA ALA A 228 3.00 -29.29 -1.09
C ALA A 228 4.35 -29.42 -1.84
N LEU A 229 4.88 -28.32 -2.38
CA LEU A 229 6.21 -28.26 -2.99
C LEU A 229 7.35 -28.36 -1.95
N LYS A 230 7.04 -28.31 -0.65
CA LYS A 230 7.99 -28.31 0.46
C LYS A 230 9.08 -27.24 0.31
N PRO A 231 8.69 -25.96 0.14
CA PRO A 231 9.64 -24.89 -0.13
C PRO A 231 10.64 -24.70 1.00
N GLU A 232 11.90 -24.47 0.66
CA GLU A 232 12.89 -24.08 1.65
C GLU A 232 12.85 -22.59 2.00
N LEU A 233 12.36 -21.76 1.07
CA LEU A 233 12.18 -20.32 1.25
C LEU A 233 10.79 -19.87 0.79
N LEU A 234 10.13 -19.09 1.64
CA LEU A 234 8.88 -18.41 1.34
C LEU A 234 9.11 -16.90 1.28
N PHE A 235 9.00 -16.33 0.09
CA PHE A 235 9.13 -14.90 -0.15
C PHE A 235 7.80 -14.19 0.15
N VAL A 236 7.76 -13.43 1.24
CA VAL A 236 6.58 -12.69 1.70
C VAL A 236 6.39 -11.41 0.86
N LEU A 237 5.82 -11.56 -0.33
CA LEU A 237 5.56 -10.47 -1.27
C LEU A 237 4.45 -9.52 -0.79
N ALA A 238 3.44 -10.03 -0.09
CA ALA A 238 2.43 -9.23 0.60
C ALA A 238 2.86 -8.85 2.02
N TRP A 239 4.04 -8.25 2.14
CA TRP A 239 4.72 -7.90 3.39
C TRP A 239 3.93 -7.01 4.36
N ASN A 240 2.95 -6.25 3.87
CA ASN A 240 2.01 -5.49 4.73
C ASN A 240 1.19 -6.40 5.66
N PHE A 241 1.09 -7.70 5.32
CA PHE A 241 0.40 -8.74 6.08
C PHE A 241 1.39 -9.79 6.60
N LYS A 242 2.66 -9.43 6.78
CA LYS A 242 3.75 -10.36 7.15
C LYS A 242 3.37 -11.26 8.31
N ASP A 243 2.92 -10.67 9.42
CA ASP A 243 2.66 -11.43 10.65
C ASP A 243 1.49 -12.41 10.48
N GLU A 244 0.43 -12.00 9.79
CA GLU A 244 -0.72 -12.85 9.46
C GLU A 244 -0.32 -14.00 8.51
N ILE A 245 0.52 -13.71 7.51
CA ILE A 245 1.03 -14.71 6.57
C ILE A 245 1.92 -15.72 7.28
N ILE A 246 2.88 -15.25 8.09
CA ILE A 246 3.78 -16.12 8.85
C ILE A 246 2.96 -17.03 9.79
N HIS A 247 1.99 -16.46 10.51
CA HIS A 247 1.13 -17.23 11.39
C HIS A 247 0.33 -18.30 10.62
N SER A 248 -0.30 -17.92 9.51
CA SER A 248 -1.03 -18.86 8.65
C SER A 248 -0.14 -19.98 8.10
N CYS A 249 1.10 -19.67 7.72
CA CYS A 249 2.08 -20.66 7.28
C CYS A 249 2.50 -21.60 8.43
N GLN A 250 2.73 -21.07 9.63
CA GLN A 250 3.09 -21.85 10.80
C GLN A 250 1.99 -22.84 11.21
N ASP A 251 0.72 -22.42 11.14
CA ASP A 251 -0.48 -23.26 11.36
C ASP A 251 -0.59 -24.40 10.34
N LYS A 252 -0.01 -24.23 9.15
CA LYS A 252 0.13 -25.28 8.13
C LYS A 252 1.46 -26.03 8.23
N GLU A 253 2.09 -25.98 9.40
CA GLU A 253 3.33 -26.68 9.73
C GLU A 253 4.52 -26.31 8.82
N TYR A 254 4.48 -25.13 8.20
CA TYR A 254 5.64 -24.64 7.46
C TYR A 254 6.81 -24.32 8.42
N ARG A 255 8.01 -24.81 8.09
CA ARG A 255 9.23 -24.67 8.91
C ARG A 255 10.46 -24.20 8.10
N GLY A 256 10.25 -23.69 6.90
CA GLY A 256 11.33 -23.10 6.09
C GLY A 256 11.62 -21.66 6.49
N GLU A 257 12.49 -21.00 5.73
CA GLU A 257 12.84 -19.60 5.96
C GLU A 257 11.88 -18.66 5.26
N TYR A 258 11.77 -17.43 5.78
CA TYR A 258 11.01 -16.36 5.15
C TYR A 258 11.97 -15.31 4.59
N LEU A 259 11.75 -14.88 3.35
CA LEU A 259 12.36 -13.67 2.81
C LEU A 259 11.37 -12.51 2.97
N ILE A 260 11.73 -11.51 3.76
CA ILE A 260 10.94 -10.31 4.00
C ILE A 260 11.55 -9.16 3.22
N PRO A 261 10.84 -8.53 2.25
CA PRO A 261 11.44 -7.51 1.39
C PRO A 261 11.54 -6.12 2.03
N PHE A 262 10.66 -5.76 2.97
CA PHE A 262 10.50 -4.41 3.51
C PHE A 262 10.16 -4.46 5.01
N PRO A 263 10.41 -3.37 5.78
CA PRO A 263 10.98 -2.08 5.36
C PRO A 263 12.51 -2.10 5.19
N ASP A 264 13.04 -1.06 4.53
CA ASP A 264 14.47 -0.70 4.39
C ASP A 264 15.37 -1.64 3.61
N ALA A 265 15.46 -2.92 3.99
CA ALA A 265 16.34 -3.90 3.35
C ALA A 265 15.71 -5.29 3.41
N PRO A 266 15.91 -6.12 2.37
CA PRO A 266 15.40 -7.48 2.40
C PRO A 266 16.24 -8.32 3.38
N TYR A 267 15.59 -9.18 4.16
CA TYR A 267 16.25 -10.03 5.16
C TYR A 267 15.59 -11.41 5.28
N LEU A 268 16.37 -12.38 5.78
CA LEU A 268 15.89 -13.72 6.07
C LEU A 268 15.42 -13.82 7.53
N GLN A 269 14.29 -14.48 7.73
CA GLN A 269 13.73 -14.76 9.05
C GLN A 269 13.45 -16.26 9.17
N SER A 270 14.02 -16.91 10.19
CA SER A 270 13.76 -18.33 10.46
C SER A 270 12.36 -18.53 11.04
N SER A 271 11.70 -19.64 10.68
CA SER A 271 10.40 -20.03 11.22
C SER A 271 10.45 -20.55 12.66
N VAL A 272 11.66 -20.87 13.16
CA VAL A 272 11.84 -21.41 14.50
C VAL A 272 11.79 -20.24 15.47
N HIS A 273 10.69 -20.12 16.21
CA HIS A 273 10.75 -19.45 17.50
C HIS A 273 11.81 -20.20 18.32
N GLU A 274 12.95 -19.57 18.58
CA GLU A 274 13.70 -19.92 19.78
C GLU A 274 12.69 -19.85 20.92
N GLY A 275 12.36 -21.03 21.47
CA GLY A 275 11.42 -21.13 22.56
C GLY A 275 11.84 -20.17 23.65
N SER A 276 10.90 -19.34 24.09
CA SER A 276 10.93 -18.80 25.44
C SER A 276 11.06 -19.98 26.39
N PHE A 277 12.30 -20.25 26.80
CA PHE A 277 12.58 -20.98 28.01
C PHE A 277 12.21 -20.09 29.19
N VAL A 278 11.43 -20.70 30.09
CA VAL A 278 10.94 -20.26 31.40
C VAL A 278 9.64 -19.44 31.38
#